data_AF-A0A661E5C2-F1
#
_entry.id   AF-A0A661E5C2-F1
#
_cell.length_a   1.000
_cell.length_b   1.000
_cell.length_c   1.000
_cell.angle_alpha   90.00
_cell.angle_beta   90.00
_cell.angle_gamma   90.00
#
_symmetry.space_group_name_H-M   'P 1'
#
loop_
_entity.id
_entity.type
_entity.pdbx_description
1 polymer ?
#
loop_
_entity_poly.entity_id
_entity_poly.type
_entity_poly.pdbx_seq_one_letter_code
_entity_poly.pdbx_strand_id
1 'polypeptide(L)' 'MQSIKFYQIDAFAERLFSGNPAAVCVLDEPMANDLCQAIAAENN' A
#
# COMPACT_ATOMS: atom_id res chain seq x y z
N MET A 1 17.30 -4.11 -9.17
CA MET A 1 15.91 -3.65 -8.99
C MET A 1 15.44 -4.19 -7.65
N GLN A 2 15.13 -3.33 -6.68
CA GLN A 2 14.61 -3.80 -5.39
C GLN A 2 13.18 -4.32 -5.59
N SER A 3 12.87 -5.46 -5.00
CA SER A 3 11.52 -6.03 -4.98
C SER A 3 10.89 -5.67 -3.64
N ILE A 4 9.76 -4.96 -3.67
CA ILE A 4 9.00 -4.57 -2.48
C ILE A 4 7.77 -5.46 -2.40
N LYS A 5 7.51 -6.06 -1.23
CA LYS A 5 6.27 -6.80 -1.02
C LYS A 5 5.11 -5.81 -0.93
N PHE A 6 4.16 -5.96 -1.85
CA PHE A 6 2.97 -5.13 -1.96
C PHE A 6 1.72 -5.96 -1.73
N TYR A 7 0.79 -5.44 -0.94
CA TYR A 7 -0.51 -6.04 -0.70
C TYR A 7 -1.60 -4.99 -0.87
N GLN A 8 -2.68 -5.35 -1.55
CA GLN A 8 -3.91 -4.60 -1.52
C GLN A 8 -4.90 -5.34 -0.62
N ILE A 9 -5.43 -4.63 0.36
CA ILE A 9 -6.37 -5.17 1.34
C ILE A 9 -7.64 -4.34 1.37
N ASP A 10 -8.72 -4.97 1.80
CA ASP A 10 -9.97 -4.32 2.16
C ASP A 10 -10.01 -4.18 3.69
N ALA A 11 -9.65 -3.00 4.22
CA ALA A 11 -9.68 -2.74 5.65
C ALA A 11 -11.11 -2.61 6.16
N PHE A 12 -11.36 -3.04 7.41
CA PHE A 12 -12.69 -3.03 8.03
C PHE A 12 -13.74 -3.85 7.25
N ALA A 13 -13.32 -4.97 6.66
CA ALA A 13 -14.16 -5.84 5.84
C ALA A 13 -14.03 -7.32 6.20
N GLU A 14 -15.13 -8.05 6.06
CA GLU A 14 -15.19 -9.53 6.18
C GLU A 14 -15.44 -10.22 4.83
N ARG A 15 -15.62 -9.44 3.76
CA ARG A 15 -15.80 -9.92 2.38
C ARG A 15 -15.04 -9.03 1.39
N LEU A 16 -14.64 -9.61 0.26
CA LEU A 16 -13.95 -8.87 -0.81
C LEU A 16 -14.79 -7.72 -1.35
N PHE A 17 -14.11 -6.67 -1.81
CA PHE A 17 -14.68 -5.47 -2.42
C PHE A 17 -15.64 -4.72 -1.47
N SER A 18 -15.32 -4.70 -0.19
CA SER A 18 -16.08 -3.94 0.83
C SER A 18 -15.14 -3.27 1.82
N GLY A 19 -15.66 -2.36 2.66
CA GLY A 19 -14.82 -1.61 3.59
C GLY A 19 -13.97 -0.55 2.88
N ASN A 20 -12.76 -0.31 3.38
CA ASN A 20 -11.84 0.70 2.88
C ASN A 20 -10.62 0.05 2.20
N PRO A 21 -10.47 0.14 0.87
CA PRO A 21 -9.30 -0.41 0.20
C PRO A 21 -8.03 0.32 0.63
N ALA A 22 -6.95 -0.43 0.86
CA ALA A 22 -5.67 0.13 1.25
C ALA A 22 -4.52 -0.65 0.61
N ALA A 23 -3.53 0.09 0.10
CA ALA A 23 -2.26 -0.42 -0.36
C ALA A 23 -1.25 -0.47 0.80
N VAL A 24 -0.53 -1.58 0.94
CA VAL A 24 0.48 -1.80 1.98
C VAL A 24 1.80 -2.24 1.35
N CYS A 25 2.83 -1.41 1.49
CA CYS A 25 4.21 -1.73 1.12
C CYS A 25 5.00 -2.13 2.36
N VAL A 26 5.53 -3.37 2.40
CA VAL A 26 6.39 -3.83 3.50
C VAL A 26 7.84 -3.48 3.17
N LEU A 27 8.47 -2.69 4.03
CA LEU A 27 9.82 -2.16 3.84
C LEU A 27 10.75 -2.64 4.96
N ASP A 28 11.98 -3.03 4.61
CA ASP A 28 13.02 -3.37 5.60
C ASP A 28 13.62 -2.10 6.23
N GLU A 29 13.56 -0.97 5.52
CA GLU A 29 14.06 0.32 5.93
C GLU A 29 13.14 1.46 5.46
N PRO A 30 13.08 2.60 6.17
CA PRO A 30 12.21 3.71 5.80
C PRO A 30 12.50 4.26 4.40
N MET A 31 11.42 4.55 3.66
CA MET A 31 11.50 5.18 2.34
C MET A 31 11.36 6.70 2.43
N ALA A 32 11.97 7.43 1.49
CA ALA A 32 11.84 8.87 1.40
C ALA A 32 10.37 9.30 1.26
N ASN A 33 9.96 10.32 2.03
CA ASN A 33 8.57 10.78 2.09
C ASN A 33 7.99 11.15 0.72
N ASP A 34 8.76 11.80 -0.14
CA ASP A 34 8.31 12.21 -1.47
C ASP A 34 8.00 10.99 -2.35
N LEU A 35 8.78 9.91 -2.21
CA LEU A 35 8.53 8.66 -2.91
C LEU A 35 7.30 7.95 -2.32
N CYS A 36 7.13 7.93 -0.99
CA CYS A 36 5.92 7.42 -0.36
C CYS A 36 4.66 8.14 -0.85
N GLN A 37 4.71 9.47 -0.99
CA GLN A 37 3.60 10.27 -1.51
C GLN A 37 3.30 9.96 -2.98
N ALA A 38 4.34 9.85 -3.83
CA ALA A 38 4.16 9.48 -5.23
C ALA A 38 3.53 8.09 -5.39
N ILE A 39 3.97 7.11 -4.58
CA ILE A 39 3.38 5.75 -4.58
C ILE A 39 1.93 5.80 -4.11
N ALA A 40 1.62 6.53 -3.04
CA ALA A 40 0.25 6.66 -2.55
C ALA A 40 -0.68 7.28 -3.61
N ALA A 41 -0.20 8.30 -4.33
CA ALA A 41 -0.96 8.94 -5.41
C ALA A 41 -1.24 8.00 -6.60
N GLU A 42 -0.31 7.11 -6.94
CA GLU A 42 -0.50 6.12 -8.02
C GLU A 42 -1.52 5.03 -7.66
N ASN A 43 -1.70 4.73 -6.37
CA ASN A 43 -2.56 3.65 -5.90
C ASN A 43 -3.99 4.08 -5.50
N ASN A 44 -4.36 5.35 -5.75
CA ASN A 44 -5.66 5.94 -5.38
C ASN A 44 -6.52 6.23 -6.62
#